data_AF-A0A8S3JHR0-F1
#
_entry.id   AF-A0A8S3JHR0-F1
#
_cell.length_a   1.000
_cell.length_b   1.000
_cell.length_c   1.000
_cell.angle_alpha   90.00
_cell.angle_beta   90.00
_cell.angle_gamma   90.00
#
_symmetry.space_group_name_H-M   'P 1'
#
loop_
_entity.id
_entity.type
_entity.pdbx_description
1 polymer ?
#
loop_
_entity_poly.entity_id
_entity_poly.type
_entity_poly.pdbx_seq_one_letter_code
_entity_poly.pdbx_strand_id
1 'polypeptide(L)'
;NEEKDITDIDEDPIISDTYNRTLIECLPRFWPKTSQIESSYKKLTFELLVEIIFRSNWQIQLILIQSINQILQKGLTITWSDIIPLLEPIMNLGPRTKSSGLKREILKFLKFLFENSDYSKCFEENEHIRNILHFNIDEMIHDNRSNEISEQAKELKKSNEHFFIKTKPNIEQHVEITNIDQNENDLF
;
A
#
# COMPACT_ATOMS: atom_id res chain seq x y z
N ASN A 1 -34.31 -20.50 -27.55
CA ASN A 1 -33.04 -21.21 -27.83
C ASN A 1 -32.02 -20.18 -28.26
N GLU A 2 -31.38 -19.53 -27.28
CA GLU A 2 -30.18 -18.72 -27.51
C GLU A 2 -29.13 -19.32 -26.58
N GLU A 3 -28.27 -20.16 -27.14
CA GLU A 3 -27.07 -20.62 -26.47
C GLU A 3 -26.08 -19.45 -26.43
N LYS A 4 -25.76 -19.01 -25.22
CA LYS A 4 -24.65 -18.10 -24.98
C LYS A 4 -23.37 -18.87 -25.29
N ASP A 5 -22.76 -18.52 -26.41
CA ASP A 5 -21.39 -18.89 -26.77
C ASP A 5 -20.44 -18.19 -25.80
N ILE A 6 -20.27 -18.77 -24.61
CA ILE A 6 -19.21 -18.40 -23.70
C ILE A 6 -17.97 -19.10 -24.25
N THR A 7 -17.17 -18.38 -25.03
CA THR A 7 -15.80 -18.79 -25.30
C THR A 7 -15.08 -18.92 -23.97
N ASP A 8 -14.92 -20.15 -23.49
CA ASP A 8 -13.92 -20.52 -22.47
C ASP A 8 -12.55 -20.19 -23.06
N ILE A 9 -12.10 -18.96 -22.84
CA ILE A 9 -10.71 -18.61 -23.06
C ILE A 9 -9.96 -19.23 -21.89
N ASP A 10 -9.46 -20.44 -22.10
CA ASP A 10 -8.42 -21.04 -21.27
C ASP A 10 -7.23 -20.08 -21.28
N GLU A 11 -7.15 -19.19 -20.28
CA GLU A 11 -5.97 -18.37 -20.06
C GLU A 11 -4.83 -19.32 -19.70
N ASP A 12 -4.02 -19.71 -20.68
CA ASP A 12 -2.81 -20.49 -20.42
C ASP A 12 -1.94 -19.69 -19.45
N PRO A 13 -1.75 -20.19 -18.21
CA PRO A 13 -1.07 -19.43 -17.16
C PRO A 13 0.38 -19.13 -17.53
N ILE A 14 1.02 -19.93 -18.40
CA ILE A 14 2.39 -19.69 -18.87
C ILE A 14 2.45 -18.49 -19.82
N ILE A 15 1.45 -18.38 -20.72
CA ILE A 15 1.36 -17.27 -21.67
C ILE A 15 1.01 -15.98 -20.93
N SER A 16 0.06 -16.05 -20.00
CA SER A 16 -0.34 -14.92 -19.15
C SER A 16 0.83 -14.39 -18.31
N ASP A 17 1.61 -15.26 -17.68
CA ASP A 17 2.79 -14.87 -16.90
C ASP A 17 3.87 -14.20 -17.77
N THR A 18 4.11 -14.74 -18.98
CA THR A 18 5.08 -14.16 -19.92
C THR A 18 4.64 -12.78 -20.41
N TYR A 19 3.35 -12.63 -20.71
CA TYR A 19 2.76 -11.36 -21.12
C TYR A 19 2.86 -10.32 -19.99
N ASN A 20 2.37 -10.65 -18.80
CA ASN A 20 2.38 -9.77 -17.63
C ASN A 20 3.80 -9.32 -17.31
N ARG A 21 4.75 -10.26 -17.29
CA ARG A 21 6.16 -9.95 -17.07
C ARG A 21 6.69 -8.96 -18.11
N THR A 22 6.46 -9.20 -19.39
CA THR A 22 6.92 -8.32 -20.47
C THR A 22 6.33 -6.91 -20.35
N LEU A 23 5.02 -6.82 -20.09
CA LEU A 23 4.30 -5.57 -19.89
C LEU A 23 4.91 -4.76 -18.74
N ILE A 24 5.13 -5.40 -17.60
CA ILE A 24 5.70 -4.77 -16.41
C ILE A 24 7.14 -4.31 -16.63
N GLU A 25 8.00 -5.15 -17.22
CA GLU A 25 9.42 -4.84 -17.42
C GLU A 25 9.61 -3.64 -18.37
N CYS A 26 8.71 -3.50 -19.34
CA CYS A 26 8.76 -2.42 -20.31
C CYS A 26 8.20 -1.09 -19.75
N LEU A 27 7.26 -1.14 -18.80
CA LEU A 27 6.52 0.03 -18.33
C LEU A 27 7.41 1.21 -17.87
N PRO A 28 8.48 1.04 -17.06
CA PRO A 28 9.32 2.16 -16.62
C PRO A 28 10.14 2.83 -17.74
N ARG A 29 10.40 2.10 -18.84
CA ARG A 29 11.13 2.63 -20.01
C ARG A 29 10.21 3.46 -20.89
N PHE A 30 8.97 3.03 -21.02
CA PHE A 30 7.99 3.67 -21.87
C PHE A 30 7.10 4.67 -21.11
N TRP A 31 7.24 4.80 -19.79
CA TRP A 31 6.48 5.75 -18.99
C TRP A 31 6.56 7.16 -19.60
N PRO A 32 5.41 7.74 -19.97
CA PRO A 32 5.37 9.03 -20.64
C PRO A 32 6.15 10.17 -19.97
N LYS A 33 6.83 10.90 -20.86
CA LYS A 33 7.72 12.02 -20.52
C LYS A 33 7.00 13.37 -20.53
N THR A 34 5.70 13.37 -20.77
CA THR A 34 4.87 14.58 -20.82
C THR A 34 3.72 14.44 -19.83
N SER A 35 3.50 15.48 -19.04
CA SER A 35 2.49 15.51 -17.97
C SER A 35 1.06 15.26 -18.47
N GLN A 36 0.74 15.74 -19.67
CA GLN A 36 -0.57 15.56 -20.29
C GLN A 36 -0.84 14.08 -20.60
N ILE A 37 0.12 13.40 -21.22
CA ILE A 37 -0.03 11.97 -21.53
C ILE A 37 -0.07 11.22 -20.20
N GLU A 38 0.86 11.50 -19.28
CA GLU A 38 0.88 10.86 -17.94
C GLU A 38 -0.47 10.88 -17.23
N SER A 39 -1.06 12.06 -17.16
CA SER A 39 -2.36 12.24 -16.50
C SER A 39 -3.49 11.47 -17.17
N SER A 40 -3.36 11.16 -18.47
CA SER A 40 -4.40 10.47 -19.25
C SER A 40 -4.44 8.96 -19.03
N TYR A 41 -3.30 8.31 -18.73
CA TYR A 41 -3.25 6.83 -18.58
C TYR A 41 -2.84 6.36 -17.19
N LYS A 42 -2.23 7.19 -16.33
CA LYS A 42 -1.69 6.74 -15.02
C LYS A 42 -2.69 5.95 -14.19
N LYS A 43 -3.96 6.38 -14.18
CA LYS A 43 -5.05 5.70 -13.46
C LYS A 43 -5.27 4.28 -13.96
N LEU A 44 -5.52 4.13 -15.26
CA LEU A 44 -5.76 2.81 -15.88
C LEU A 44 -4.54 1.89 -15.70
N THR A 45 -3.33 2.44 -15.82
CA THR A 45 -2.13 1.65 -15.60
C THR A 45 -2.04 1.14 -14.17
N PHE A 46 -2.29 1.98 -13.16
CA PHE A 46 -2.27 1.53 -11.78
C PHE A 46 -3.38 0.53 -11.45
N GLU A 47 -4.58 0.69 -12.02
CA GLU A 47 -5.66 -0.31 -11.93
C GLU A 47 -5.22 -1.68 -12.48
N LEU A 48 -4.57 -1.70 -13.65
CA LEU A 48 -4.02 -2.93 -14.24
C LEU A 48 -2.92 -3.55 -13.36
N LEU A 49 -2.03 -2.73 -12.81
CA LEU A 49 -0.97 -3.23 -11.92
C LEU A 49 -1.55 -3.86 -10.65
N VAL A 50 -2.63 -3.31 -10.10
CA VAL A 50 -3.34 -3.93 -8.96
C VAL A 50 -3.86 -5.32 -9.33
N GLU A 51 -4.50 -5.46 -10.50
CA GLU A 51 -4.99 -6.76 -10.97
C GLU A 51 -3.85 -7.79 -11.12
N ILE A 52 -2.73 -7.37 -11.72
CA ILE A 52 -1.57 -8.24 -11.90
C ILE A 52 -0.96 -8.66 -10.55
N ILE A 53 -0.89 -7.76 -9.55
CA ILE A 53 -0.43 -8.11 -8.20
C ILE A 53 -1.23 -9.29 -7.63
N PHE A 54 -2.56 -9.27 -7.76
CA PHE A 54 -3.43 -10.29 -7.19
C PHE A 54 -3.37 -11.63 -7.90
N ARG A 55 -3.12 -11.65 -9.21
CA ARG A 55 -3.19 -12.87 -10.03
C ARG A 55 -1.85 -13.53 -10.30
N SER A 56 -0.74 -12.83 -10.07
CA SER A 56 0.58 -13.34 -10.44
C SER A 56 1.36 -13.97 -9.29
N ASN A 57 2.34 -14.79 -9.66
CA ASN A 57 3.29 -15.37 -8.73
C ASN A 57 4.25 -14.32 -8.13
N TRP A 58 5.02 -14.70 -7.12
CA TRP A 58 5.91 -13.79 -6.38
C TRP A 58 7.03 -13.21 -7.25
N GLN A 59 7.48 -13.90 -8.31
CA GLN A 59 8.52 -13.36 -9.20
C GLN A 59 7.99 -12.17 -10.01
N ILE A 60 6.76 -12.28 -10.53
CA ILE A 60 6.12 -11.18 -11.26
C ILE A 60 5.78 -10.05 -10.31
N GLN A 61 5.25 -10.34 -9.11
CA GLN A 61 5.01 -9.33 -8.07
C GLN A 61 6.29 -8.54 -7.71
N LEU A 62 7.44 -9.23 -7.63
CA LEU A 62 8.73 -8.59 -7.38
C LEU A 62 9.12 -7.63 -8.51
N ILE A 63 9.04 -8.07 -9.76
CA ILE A 63 9.34 -7.24 -10.93
C ILE A 63 8.38 -6.04 -10.99
N LEU A 64 7.11 -6.26 -10.65
CA LEU A 64 6.09 -5.22 -10.61
C LEU A 64 6.43 -4.11 -9.61
N ILE A 65 6.79 -4.47 -8.37
CA ILE A 65 7.16 -3.46 -7.36
C ILE A 65 8.43 -2.72 -7.77
N GLN A 66 9.40 -3.40 -8.38
CA GLN A 66 10.60 -2.76 -8.94
C GLN A 66 10.24 -1.77 -10.04
N SER A 67 9.32 -2.12 -10.94
CA SER A 67 8.83 -1.23 -11.99
C SER A 67 8.09 -0.02 -11.42
N ILE A 68 7.22 -0.21 -10.42
CA ILE A 68 6.54 0.89 -9.74
C ILE A 68 7.55 1.85 -9.12
N ASN A 69 8.56 1.35 -8.39
CA ASN A 69 9.62 2.18 -7.80
C ASN A 69 10.29 3.08 -8.86
N GLN A 70 10.60 2.53 -10.03
CA GLN A 70 11.21 3.30 -11.12
C GLN A 70 10.25 4.32 -11.74
N ILE A 71 8.96 4.00 -11.82
CA ILE A 71 7.93 4.91 -12.33
C ILE A 71 7.76 6.09 -11.39
N LEU A 72 7.66 5.85 -10.09
CA LEU A 72 7.48 6.91 -9.09
C LEU A 72 8.66 7.88 -9.02
N GLN A 73 9.87 7.42 -9.34
CA GLN A 73 11.06 8.28 -9.44
C GLN A 73 11.06 9.19 -10.66
N LYS A 74 10.32 8.84 -11.72
CA LYS A 74 10.30 9.56 -13.01
C LYS A 74 8.98 10.31 -13.25
N GLY A 75 7.93 9.93 -12.54
CA GLY A 75 6.58 10.47 -12.72
C GLY A 75 6.54 11.97 -12.53
N LEU A 76 5.79 12.65 -13.38
CA LEU A 76 5.70 14.11 -13.42
C LEU A 76 4.46 14.65 -12.70
N THR A 77 3.39 13.87 -12.67
CA THR A 77 2.05 14.19 -12.17
C THR A 77 1.47 13.10 -11.27
N ILE A 78 2.24 12.06 -10.93
CA ILE A 78 1.83 11.05 -9.95
C ILE A 78 1.73 11.71 -8.56
N THR A 79 0.60 11.51 -7.90
CA THR A 79 0.31 12.02 -6.57
C THR A 79 0.11 10.87 -5.59
N TRP A 80 0.06 11.18 -4.29
CA TRP A 80 -0.25 10.18 -3.26
C TRP A 80 -1.61 9.50 -3.47
N SER A 81 -2.58 10.21 -4.05
CA SER A 81 -3.91 9.66 -4.29
C SER A 81 -3.88 8.56 -5.37
N ASP A 82 -2.98 8.68 -6.33
CA ASP A 82 -2.83 7.69 -7.41
C ASP A 82 -2.23 6.38 -6.89
N ILE A 83 -1.35 6.43 -5.88
CA ILE A 83 -0.66 5.24 -5.36
C ILE A 83 -1.48 4.44 -4.33
N ILE A 84 -2.50 5.04 -3.70
CA ILE A 84 -3.30 4.38 -2.65
C ILE A 84 -3.80 2.98 -3.05
N PRO A 85 -4.38 2.77 -4.25
CA PRO A 85 -4.86 1.46 -4.66
C PRO A 85 -3.77 0.38 -4.68
N LEU A 86 -2.49 0.76 -4.82
CA LEU A 86 -1.35 -0.15 -4.86
C LEU A 86 -0.84 -0.52 -3.46
N LEU A 87 -1.05 0.35 -2.46
CA LEU A 87 -0.42 0.22 -1.16
C LEU A 87 -0.84 -1.05 -0.42
N GLU A 88 -2.14 -1.24 -0.25
CA GLU A 88 -2.65 -2.41 0.47
C GLU A 88 -2.26 -3.74 -0.21
N PRO A 89 -2.47 -3.92 -1.53
CA PRO A 89 -2.01 -5.12 -2.22
C PRO A 89 -0.52 -5.38 -2.02
N ILE A 90 0.34 -4.37 -2.18
CA ILE A 90 1.80 -4.51 -2.06
C ILE A 90 2.21 -4.83 -0.62
N MET A 91 1.70 -4.10 0.37
CA MET A 91 2.08 -4.31 1.78
C MET A 91 1.70 -5.70 2.28
N ASN A 92 0.51 -6.17 1.89
CA ASN A 92 0.02 -7.49 2.28
C ASN A 92 0.85 -8.64 1.70
N LEU A 93 1.64 -8.42 0.65
CA LEU A 93 2.57 -9.43 0.15
C LEU A 93 3.71 -9.71 1.15
N GLY A 94 4.08 -8.71 1.97
CA GLY A 94 5.22 -8.77 2.88
C GLY A 94 5.15 -9.98 3.81
N PRO A 95 4.17 -10.06 4.73
CA PRO A 95 4.05 -11.20 5.64
C PRO A 95 3.70 -12.52 4.92
N ARG A 96 2.99 -12.46 3.79
CA ARG A 96 2.50 -13.64 3.06
C ARG A 96 3.59 -14.37 2.28
N THR A 97 4.59 -13.64 1.78
CA THR A 97 5.64 -14.24 0.95
C THR A 97 6.76 -14.87 1.77
N LYS A 98 7.35 -15.93 1.25
CA LYS A 98 8.62 -16.49 1.77
C LYS A 98 9.85 -15.82 1.13
N SER A 99 9.66 -15.04 0.08
CA SER A 99 10.76 -14.42 -0.67
C SER A 99 11.30 -13.19 0.07
N SER A 100 12.53 -13.30 0.59
CA SER A 100 13.25 -12.15 1.16
C SER A 100 13.49 -11.06 0.10
N GLY A 101 13.65 -11.43 -1.17
CA GLY A 101 13.78 -10.46 -2.27
C GLY A 101 12.54 -9.60 -2.40
N LEU A 102 11.35 -10.21 -2.35
CA LEU A 102 10.08 -9.48 -2.44
C LEU A 102 9.88 -8.57 -1.22
N LYS A 103 10.14 -9.07 -0.02
CA LYS A 103 10.10 -8.27 1.22
C LYS A 103 11.03 -7.06 1.16
N ARG A 104 12.25 -7.24 0.65
CA ARG A 104 13.22 -6.15 0.47
C ARG A 104 12.70 -5.06 -0.48
N GLU A 105 12.10 -5.45 -1.60
CA GLU A 105 11.54 -4.46 -2.54
C GLU A 105 10.31 -3.74 -2.00
N ILE A 106 9.48 -4.41 -1.19
CA ILE A 106 8.37 -3.76 -0.46
C ILE A 106 8.93 -2.73 0.53
N LEU A 107 9.93 -3.09 1.33
CA LEU A 107 10.55 -2.16 2.29
C LEU A 107 11.23 -0.98 1.61
N LYS A 108 11.90 -1.19 0.47
CA LYS A 108 12.44 -0.11 -0.36
C LYS A 108 11.36 0.81 -0.89
N PHE A 109 10.25 0.25 -1.38
CA PHE A 109 9.10 1.02 -1.83
C PHE A 109 8.55 1.90 -0.70
N LEU A 110 8.29 1.32 0.48
CA LEU A 110 7.81 2.07 1.64
C LEU A 110 8.80 3.15 2.10
N LYS A 111 10.09 2.84 2.13
CA LYS A 111 11.14 3.83 2.43
C LYS A 111 11.08 5.01 1.46
N PHE A 112 10.98 4.73 0.16
CA PHE A 112 10.85 5.77 -0.86
C PHE A 112 9.59 6.64 -0.66
N LEU A 113 8.45 6.05 -0.28
CA LEU A 113 7.23 6.82 0.00
C LEU A 113 7.39 7.73 1.23
N PHE A 114 8.08 7.28 2.28
CA PHE A 114 8.35 8.10 3.46
C PHE A 114 9.36 9.22 3.19
N GLU A 115 10.38 8.96 2.37
CA GLU A 115 11.37 9.96 1.98
C GLU A 115 10.78 11.05 1.07
N ASN A 116 9.64 10.78 0.43
CA ASN A 116 8.92 11.73 -0.38
C ASN A 116 7.71 12.29 0.38
N SER A 117 7.81 13.53 0.86
CA SER A 117 6.79 14.16 1.69
C SER A 117 5.40 14.13 1.06
N ASP A 118 5.29 14.24 -0.27
CA ASP A 118 3.97 14.20 -0.92
C ASP A 118 3.35 12.81 -0.85
N TYR A 119 4.13 11.74 -1.03
CA TYR A 119 3.61 10.38 -0.95
C TYR A 119 3.28 9.94 0.47
N SER A 120 4.05 10.39 1.47
CA SER A 120 3.79 10.05 2.88
C SER A 120 2.37 10.43 3.36
N LYS A 121 1.72 11.41 2.72
CA LYS A 121 0.31 11.80 2.97
C LYS A 121 -0.68 10.65 2.84
N CYS A 122 -0.39 9.64 2.02
CA CYS A 122 -1.26 8.46 1.94
C CYS A 122 -1.40 7.73 3.29
N PHE A 123 -0.41 7.83 4.19
CA PHE A 123 -0.47 7.24 5.52
C PHE A 123 -1.04 8.21 6.57
N GLU A 124 -0.93 9.52 6.35
CA GLU A 124 -1.51 10.55 7.23
C GLU A 124 -3.02 10.65 7.05
N GLU A 125 -3.47 10.67 5.80
CA GLU A 125 -4.84 10.96 5.41
C GLU A 125 -5.72 9.69 5.30
N ASN A 126 -5.12 8.50 5.37
CA ASN A 126 -5.85 7.24 5.26
C ASN A 126 -5.51 6.29 6.42
N GLU A 127 -6.38 6.29 7.44
CA GLU A 127 -6.22 5.47 8.64
C GLU A 127 -6.19 3.96 8.35
N HIS A 128 -6.97 3.49 7.38
CA HIS A 128 -6.98 2.08 6.99
C HIS A 128 -5.61 1.65 6.44
N ILE A 129 -5.05 2.41 5.50
CA ILE A 129 -3.71 2.16 4.94
C ILE A 129 -2.63 2.26 6.02
N ARG A 130 -2.74 3.22 6.94
CA ARG A 130 -1.84 3.34 8.09
C ARG A 130 -1.88 2.09 8.98
N ASN A 131 -3.06 1.58 9.29
CA ASN A 131 -3.21 0.37 10.12
C ASN A 131 -2.63 -0.87 9.43
N ILE A 132 -2.84 -1.00 8.12
CA ILE A 132 -2.22 -2.07 7.30
C ILE A 132 -0.70 -1.95 7.33
N LEU A 133 -0.16 -0.74 7.17
CA LEU A 133 1.29 -0.51 7.25
C LEU A 133 1.83 -0.99 8.60
N HIS A 134 1.26 -0.53 9.72
CA HIS A 134 1.68 -0.92 11.06
C HIS A 134 1.70 -2.44 11.23
N PHE A 135 0.58 -3.09 10.89
CA PHE A 135 0.45 -4.54 10.99
C PHE A 135 1.52 -5.28 10.16
N ASN A 136 1.67 -4.93 8.88
CA ASN A 136 2.58 -5.63 7.99
C ASN A 136 4.07 -5.38 8.34
N ILE A 137 4.42 -4.17 8.80
CA ILE A 137 5.78 -3.88 9.28
C ILE A 137 6.09 -4.70 10.54
N ASP A 138 5.17 -4.76 11.51
CA ASP A 138 5.37 -5.54 12.74
C ASP A 138 5.54 -7.04 12.43
N GLU A 139 4.72 -7.59 11.54
CA GLU A 139 4.86 -8.97 11.07
C GLU A 139 6.22 -9.22 10.40
N MET A 140 6.74 -8.28 9.61
CA MET A 140 8.07 -8.40 8.99
C MET A 140 9.23 -8.26 9.99
N ILE A 141 9.07 -7.47 11.06
CA ILE A 141 10.04 -7.39 12.17
C ILE A 141 10.13 -8.73 12.91
N HIS A 142 9.00 -9.43 13.06
CA HIS A 142 8.93 -10.71 13.75
C HIS A 142 9.13 -11.92 12.82
N ASP A 143 9.55 -11.70 11.56
CA ASP A 143 9.88 -12.78 10.64
C ASP A 143 11.23 -13.42 11.02
N ASN A 144 11.15 -14.53 11.74
CA ASN A 144 12.30 -15.33 12.19
C ASN A 144 13.13 -15.95 11.06
N ARG A 145 12.73 -15.81 9.79
CA ARG A 145 13.43 -16.42 8.64
C ARG A 145 14.53 -15.53 8.07
N SER A 146 14.52 -14.22 8.37
CA SER A 146 15.51 -13.30 7.82
C SER A 146 15.81 -12.13 8.76
N ASN A 147 16.98 -12.20 9.41
CA ASN A 147 17.49 -11.11 10.23
C ASN A 147 17.62 -9.80 9.42
N GLU A 148 18.02 -9.89 8.14
CA GLU A 148 18.15 -8.70 7.28
C GLU A 148 16.81 -7.98 7.09
N ILE A 149 15.72 -8.71 6.85
CA ILE A 149 14.39 -8.12 6.69
C ILE A 149 13.91 -7.51 8.00
N SER A 150 14.08 -8.23 9.11
CA SER A 150 13.73 -7.72 10.45
C SER A 150 14.44 -6.39 10.73
N GLU A 151 15.76 -6.31 10.49
CA GLU A 151 16.52 -5.09 10.75
C GLU A 151 16.11 -3.94 9.82
N GLN A 152 15.86 -4.19 8.54
CA GLN A 152 15.36 -3.15 7.62
C GLN A 152 13.98 -2.64 8.02
N ALA A 153 13.08 -3.52 8.47
CA ALA A 153 11.75 -3.11 8.95
C ALA A 153 11.84 -2.30 10.26
N LYS A 154 12.72 -2.68 11.19
CA LYS A 154 13.02 -1.89 12.40
C LYS A 154 13.59 -0.52 12.06
N GLU A 155 14.52 -0.45 11.10
CA GLU A 155 15.11 0.81 10.65
C GLU A 155 14.04 1.74 10.07
N LEU A 156 13.17 1.22 9.19
CA LEU A 156 12.04 1.97 8.62
C LEU A 156 11.11 2.50 9.72
N LYS A 157 10.79 1.68 10.72
CA LYS A 157 9.94 2.06 11.85
C LYS A 157 10.59 3.15 12.70
N LYS A 158 11.90 3.02 12.97
CA LYS A 158 12.68 3.97 13.78
C LYS A 158 12.87 5.31 13.07
N SER A 159 13.14 5.32 11.76
CA SER A 159 13.31 6.57 11.01
C SER A 159 12.01 7.36 10.86
N ASN A 160 10.87 6.69 10.99
CA ASN A 160 9.53 7.27 10.86
C ASN A 160 8.72 7.15 12.16
N GLU A 161 9.38 7.24 13.31
CA GLU A 161 8.78 6.91 14.61
C GLU A 161 7.47 7.67 14.88
N HIS A 162 7.37 8.94 14.48
CA HIS A 162 6.15 9.76 14.59
C HIS A 162 4.92 9.14 13.91
N PHE A 163 5.10 8.37 12.83
CA PHE A 163 4.02 7.61 12.18
C PHE A 163 3.68 6.31 12.90
N PHE A 164 4.66 5.72 13.60
CA PHE A 164 4.55 4.39 14.20
C PHE A 164 4.21 4.40 15.69
N ILE A 165 4.24 5.57 16.35
CA ILE A 165 3.73 5.72 17.70
C ILE A 165 2.21 5.57 17.68
N LYS A 166 1.68 4.58 18.39
CA LYS A 166 0.27 4.55 18.77
C LYS A 166 0.00 5.80 19.60
N THR A 167 -0.66 6.81 19.04
CA THR A 167 -1.29 7.83 19.86
C THR A 167 -2.24 7.11 20.80
N LYS A 168 -1.93 7.13 22.11
CA LYS A 168 -2.90 6.70 23.12
C LYS A 168 -4.17 7.52 22.85
N PRO A 169 -5.36 6.91 22.82
CA PRO A 169 -6.57 7.70 22.77
C PRO A 169 -6.56 8.66 23.95
N ASN A 170 -6.64 9.97 23.67
CA ASN A 170 -6.97 10.96 24.68
C ASN A 170 -8.39 10.63 25.15
N ILE A 171 -8.49 9.85 26.21
CA ILE A 171 -9.71 9.79 27.01
C ILE A 171 -9.74 11.12 27.75
N GLU A 172 -10.21 12.18 27.09
CA GLU A 172 -10.65 13.38 27.77
C GLU A 172 -11.84 12.98 28.62
N GLN A 173 -11.58 12.84 29.92
CA GLN A 173 -12.61 12.81 30.95
C GLN A 173 -13.30 14.18 30.98
N HIS A 174 -14.28 14.39 30.10
CA HIS A 174 -15.34 15.34 30.36
C HIS A 174 -16.41 14.64 31.20
N VAL A 175 -16.17 14.55 32.51
CA VAL A 175 -17.25 14.41 33.48
C VAL A 175 -17.75 15.83 33.74
N GLU A 176 -18.78 16.24 33.02
CA GLU A 176 -19.56 17.41 33.39
C GLU A 176 -20.21 17.13 34.76
N ILE A 177 -19.73 17.85 35.77
CA ILE A 177 -20.37 17.93 37.08
C ILE A 177 -21.71 18.65 36.88
N THR A 178 -22.81 17.91 36.81
CA THR A 178 -24.15 18.48 37.00
C THR A 178 -24.45 18.52 38.50
N ASN A 179 -24.01 19.58 39.16
CA ASN A 179 -24.65 20.01 40.40
C ASN A 179 -26.00 20.64 40.01
N ILE A 180 -27.06 19.84 40.04
CA ILE A 180 -28.42 20.37 40.04
C ILE A 180 -28.84 20.43 41.52
N ASP A 181 -28.80 21.63 42.07
CA ASP A 181 -29.53 22.01 43.27
C ASP A 181 -31.02 21.73 43.04
N GLN A 182 -31.54 20.66 43.64
CA GLN A 182 -32.98 20.47 43.80
C GLN A 182 -33.41 21.17 45.10
N ASN A 183 -33.82 22.43 44.96
CA ASN A 183 -34.80 23.05 45.84
C ASN A 183 -36.13 22.32 45.68
N GLU A 184 -36.46 21.41 46.60
CA GLU A 184 -37.85 21.00 46.82
C GLU A 184 -38.41 21.81 47.99
N ASN A 185 -39.30 22.74 47.62
CA ASN A 185 -40.28 23.35 48.49
C ASN A 185 -41.30 22.28 48.92
N ASP A 186 -41.22 21.83 50.17
CA ASP A 186 -42.33 21.17 50.85
C ASP A 186 -43.09 22.20 51.69
N LEU A 187 -44.18 22.71 51.13
CA LEU A 187 -45.25 23.40 51.84
C LEU A 187 -46.57 23.00 51.17
N PHE A 188 -47.17 21.91 51.64
CA PHE A 188 -48.62 21.71 51.81
C PHE A 188 -48.88 20.50 52.72
#